data_AF-A0A846QE69-F1
#
_entry.id   AF-A0A846QE69-F1
#
_cell.length_a   1.000
_cell.length_b   1.000
_cell.length_c   1.000
_cell.angle_alpha   90.00
_cell.angle_beta   90.00
_cell.angle_gamma   90.00
#
_symmetry.space_group_name_H-M   'P 1'
#
loop_
_entity.id
_entity.type
_entity.pdbx_description
1 polymer ?
#
loop_
_entity_poly.entity_id
_entity_poly.type
_entity_poly.pdbx_seq_one_letter_code
_entity_poly.pdbx_strand_id
1 'polypeptide(L)'
;MSVDPKDYENPEMEIWLLTYLYYHRRDQSVVSRDLIEDIPQSLLKTLPKQDHLHYMVTRFIRAGYFKEAIGTFRAGSNYHLFITDKGIMEFRKQLSPLFQTCKDNQKLEKIINENVGSTELKNTIIEFFEKNKNCNEDEFDSRLHEFTNFLGKESVIWIFKLILASSR
;
A
#
# COMPACT_ATOMS: atom_id res chain seq x y z
N MET A 1 -14.45 -1.54 25.41
CA MET A 1 -13.85 -1.35 24.07
C MET A 1 -14.94 -0.77 23.19
N SER A 2 -14.81 0.47 22.70
CA SER A 2 -15.80 1.04 21.77
C SER A 2 -15.69 0.29 20.45
N VAL A 3 -16.80 -0.23 19.95
CA VAL A 3 -16.87 -0.85 18.62
C VAL A 3 -16.56 0.23 17.59
N ASP A 4 -15.64 -0.04 16.67
CA ASP A 4 -15.33 0.89 15.58
C ASP A 4 -16.62 1.17 14.80
N PRO A 5 -16.95 2.44 14.47
CA PRO A 5 -18.12 2.72 13.66
C PRO A 5 -17.94 2.06 12.29
N LYS A 6 -18.91 1.25 11.86
CA LYS A 6 -18.87 0.59 10.54
C LYS A 6 -18.70 1.57 9.39
N ASP A 7 -19.21 2.79 9.56
CA ASP A 7 -19.10 3.87 8.58
C ASP A 7 -17.65 4.38 8.40
N TYR A 8 -16.72 3.93 9.25
CA TYR A 8 -15.30 4.28 9.18
C TYR A 8 -14.42 3.20 8.53
N GLU A 9 -15.00 2.07 8.11
CA GLU A 9 -14.28 1.05 7.32
C GLU A 9 -14.11 1.52 5.87
N ASN A 10 -12.88 1.43 5.35
CA ASN A 10 -12.60 1.73 3.95
C ASN A 10 -11.46 0.83 3.46
N PRO A 11 -11.78 -0.40 2.99
CA PRO A 11 -10.77 -1.39 2.63
C PRO A 11 -9.75 -0.90 1.60
N GLU A 12 -10.17 -0.03 0.67
CA GLU A 12 -9.27 0.54 -0.32
C GLU A 12 -8.25 1.50 0.31
N MET A 13 -8.71 2.38 1.21
CA MET A 13 -7.82 3.27 1.95
C MET A 13 -6.88 2.50 2.89
N GLU A 14 -7.35 1.40 3.48
CA GLU A 14 -6.53 0.52 4.31
C GLU A 14 -5.39 -0.14 3.55
N ILE A 15 -5.70 -0.72 2.39
CA ILE A 15 -4.70 -1.31 1.50
C ILE A 15 -3.72 -0.24 1.03
N TRP A 16 -4.20 0.95 0.68
CA TRP A 16 -3.33 2.06 0.28
C TRP A 16 -2.36 2.46 1.40
N LEU A 17 -2.85 2.65 2.63
CA LEU A 17 -2.02 3.04 3.79
C LEU A 17 -0.91 2.02 4.04
N LEU A 18 -1.22 0.73 3.98
CA LEU A 18 -0.24 -0.35 4.14
C LEU A 18 0.74 -0.40 2.97
N THR A 19 0.25 -0.33 1.74
CA THR A 19 1.08 -0.34 0.52
C THR A 19 2.07 0.82 0.52
N TYR A 20 1.58 2.01 0.85
CA TYR A 20 2.39 3.23 0.90
C TYR A 20 3.49 3.12 1.96
N LEU A 21 3.15 2.75 3.20
CA LEU A 21 4.15 2.63 4.27
C LEU A 21 5.12 1.47 4.03
N TYR A 22 4.67 0.38 3.42
CA TYR A 22 5.52 -0.77 3.11
C TYR A 22 6.54 -0.46 2.00
N TYR A 23 6.10 0.07 0.85
CA TYR A 23 7.00 0.27 -0.29
C TYR A 23 7.70 1.62 -0.31
N HIS A 24 7.13 2.65 0.30
CA HIS A 24 7.77 3.97 0.27
C HIS A 24 8.84 4.13 1.36
N ARG A 25 8.63 3.52 2.55
CA ARG A 25 9.43 3.81 3.76
C ARG A 25 9.46 2.64 4.76
N ARG A 26 9.67 1.39 4.33
CA ARG A 26 9.73 0.23 5.25
C ARG A 26 10.63 0.47 6.48
N ASP A 27 11.80 1.06 6.26
CA ASP A 27 12.80 1.32 7.31
C ASP A 27 12.84 2.79 7.77
N GLN A 28 11.85 3.59 7.38
CA GLN A 28 11.86 5.05 7.60
C GLN A 28 10.52 5.53 8.15
N SER A 29 10.55 6.62 8.91
CA SER A 29 9.30 7.28 9.30
C SER A 29 8.69 8.04 8.13
N VAL A 30 7.37 8.00 8.01
CA VAL A 30 6.59 8.95 7.20
C VAL A 30 6.08 10.05 8.10
N VAL A 31 6.22 11.32 7.69
CA VAL A 31 5.53 12.42 8.37
C VAL A 31 4.06 12.36 7.99
N SER A 32 3.17 12.43 8.99
CA SER A 32 1.72 12.28 8.77
C SER A 32 1.14 13.30 7.78
N ARG A 33 1.80 14.45 7.58
CA ARG A 33 1.41 15.45 6.56
C ARG A 33 1.69 14.93 5.15
N ASP A 34 2.89 14.43 4.91
CA ASP A 34 3.33 13.90 3.61
C ASP A 34 2.42 12.74 3.17
N LEU A 35 1.97 11.93 4.14
CA LEU A 35 0.97 10.88 3.89
C LEU A 35 -0.28 11.46 3.22
N ILE A 36 -0.81 12.58 3.70
CA ILE A 36 -2.04 13.20 3.16
C ILE A 36 -1.81 13.73 1.74
N GLU A 37 -0.65 14.34 1.50
CA GLU A 37 -0.28 14.88 0.20
C GLU A 37 -0.15 13.79 -0.87
N ASP A 38 0.20 12.58 -0.46
CA ASP A 38 0.43 11.44 -1.36
C ASP A 38 -0.80 10.56 -1.60
N ILE A 39 -1.89 10.73 -0.83
CA ILE A 39 -3.11 9.96 -1.07
C ILE A 39 -3.69 10.36 -2.44
N PRO A 40 -4.00 9.38 -3.32
CA PRO A 40 -4.69 9.65 -4.56
C PRO A 40 -6.01 10.41 -4.33
N GLN A 41 -6.23 11.49 -5.08
CA GLN A 41 -7.45 12.31 -4.97
C GLN A 41 -8.75 11.50 -5.13
N SER A 42 -8.73 10.44 -5.95
CA SER A 42 -9.86 9.51 -6.08
C SER A 42 -10.18 8.80 -4.77
N LEU A 43 -9.18 8.46 -3.98
CA LEU A 43 -9.31 7.77 -2.70
C LEU A 43 -9.72 8.74 -1.59
N LEU A 44 -9.17 9.96 -1.59
CA LEU A 44 -9.63 11.03 -0.68
C LEU A 44 -11.13 11.31 -0.83
N LYS A 45 -11.66 11.29 -2.07
CA LYS A 45 -13.10 11.47 -2.33
C LYS A 45 -13.99 10.36 -1.76
N THR A 46 -13.42 9.20 -1.42
CA THR A 46 -14.17 8.12 -0.77
C THR A 46 -14.33 8.34 0.73
N LEU A 47 -13.62 9.31 1.32
CA LEU A 47 -13.75 9.62 2.73
C LEU A 47 -15.00 10.50 2.96
N PRO A 48 -15.98 10.07 3.76
CA PRO A 48 -17.18 10.86 4.06
C PRO A 48 -16.87 12.15 4.82
N LYS A 49 -15.76 12.20 5.59
CA LYS A 49 -15.37 13.35 6.40
C LYS A 49 -13.85 13.47 6.52
N GLN A 50 -13.36 14.67 6.84
CA GLN A 50 -11.93 14.96 7.00
C GLN A 50 -11.28 14.23 8.19
N ASP A 51 -12.03 13.98 9.27
CA ASP A 51 -11.56 13.26 10.47
C ASP A 51 -11.44 11.75 10.25
N HIS A 52 -12.02 11.21 9.17
CA HIS A 52 -12.01 9.78 8.87
C HIS A 52 -10.59 9.25 8.68
N LEU A 53 -9.74 9.96 7.96
CA LEU A 53 -8.35 9.56 7.77
C LEU A 53 -7.60 9.49 9.11
N HIS A 54 -7.80 10.50 9.96
CA HIS A 54 -7.20 10.51 11.30
C HIS A 54 -7.67 9.32 12.15
N TYR A 55 -8.96 8.99 12.07
CA TYR A 55 -9.53 7.82 12.74
C TYR A 55 -8.88 6.52 12.24
N MET A 56 -8.74 6.34 10.93
CA MET A 56 -8.12 5.15 10.34
C MET A 56 -6.67 4.99 10.80
N VAL A 57 -5.86 6.05 10.73
CA VAL A 57 -4.48 6.02 11.21
C VAL A 57 -4.42 5.65 12.70
N THR A 58 -5.31 6.24 13.52
CA THR A 58 -5.41 5.91 14.96
C THR A 58 -5.77 4.45 15.19
N ARG A 59 -6.70 3.90 14.39
CA ARG A 59 -7.08 2.48 14.47
C ARG A 59 -5.91 1.57 14.11
N PHE A 60 -5.12 1.93 13.09
CA PHE A 60 -3.92 1.18 12.72
C PHE A 60 -2.85 1.19 13.81
N ILE A 61 -2.69 2.31 14.50
CA ILE A 61 -1.80 2.42 15.66
C ILE A 61 -2.31 1.51 16.80
N ARG A 62 -3.61 1.57 17.13
CA ARG A 62 -4.23 0.72 18.18
C ARG A 62 -4.17 -0.77 17.85
N ALA A 63 -4.36 -1.12 16.57
CA ALA A 63 -4.21 -2.49 16.08
C ALA A 63 -2.74 -2.96 16.10
N GLY A 64 -1.80 -2.04 16.30
CA GLY A 64 -0.37 -2.31 16.32
C GLY A 64 0.22 -2.52 14.93
N TYR A 65 -0.45 -2.06 13.87
CA TYR A 65 0.09 -2.08 12.51
C TYR A 65 1.08 -0.94 12.31
N PHE A 66 0.80 0.23 12.88
CA PHE A 66 1.70 1.37 12.89
C PHE A 66 2.20 1.68 14.29
N LYS A 67 3.38 2.31 14.36
CA LYS A 67 3.91 2.94 15.55
C LYS A 67 4.05 4.43 15.29
N GLU A 68 3.63 5.25 16.25
CA GLU A 68 3.87 6.70 16.22
C GLU A 68 5.10 7.07 17.04
N ALA A 69 5.85 8.06 16.56
CA ALA A 69 6.82 8.80 17.35
C ALA A 69 6.61 10.29 17.16
N ILE A 70 6.74 11.06 18.24
CA ILE A 70 6.68 12.51 18.18
C ILE A 70 8.10 13.01 17.94
N GLY A 71 8.35 13.56 16.75
CA GLY A 71 9.60 14.26 16.44
C GLY A 71 9.50 15.71 16.89
N THR A 72 10.36 16.14 17.80
CA THR A 72 10.51 17.57 18.14
C THR A 72 11.56 18.20 17.24
N PHE A 73 11.14 18.90 16.19
CA PHE A 73 12.02 19.79 15.42
C PHE A 73 11.67 21.25 15.71
N ARG A 74 12.62 22.16 15.46
CA ARG A 74 12.58 23.60 15.83
C ARG A 74 11.38 24.40 15.29
N ALA A 75 10.46 23.80 14.53
CA ALA A 75 9.28 24.46 13.94
C ALA A 75 7.94 23.72 14.20
N GLY A 76 7.88 22.79 15.16
CA GLY A 76 6.64 22.11 15.55
C GLY A 76 6.83 20.62 15.83
N SER A 77 5.84 20.02 16.48
CA SER A 77 5.75 18.56 16.66
C SER A 77 5.25 17.91 15.38
N ASN A 78 6.06 17.05 14.75
CA ASN A 78 5.61 16.23 13.63
C ASN A 78 5.32 14.81 14.13
N TYR A 79 4.18 14.25 13.72
CA TYR A 79 3.84 12.86 13.97
C TYR A 79 4.49 11.98 12.90
N HIS A 80 5.46 11.17 13.33
CA HIS A 80 6.16 10.20 12.50
C HIS A 80 5.49 8.83 12.63
N LEU A 81 5.12 8.23 11.50
CA LEU A 81 4.51 6.91 11.43
C LEU A 81 5.54 5.90 10.91
N PHE A 82 5.60 4.75 11.57
CA PHE A 82 6.41 3.61 11.17
C PHE A 82 5.50 2.40 10.96
N ILE A 83 5.73 1.64 9.89
CA ILE A 83 5.13 0.31 9.80
C ILE A 83 5.84 -0.63 10.78
N THR A 84 5.07 -1.47 11.47
CA THR A 84 5.60 -2.49 12.37
C THR A 84 5.68 -3.84 11.66
N ASP A 85 6.36 -4.81 12.27
CA ASP A 85 6.37 -6.19 11.77
C ASP A 85 4.94 -6.75 11.62
N LYS A 86 4.04 -6.42 12.55
CA LYS A 86 2.63 -6.81 12.46
C LYS A 86 1.93 -6.15 11.27
N GLY A 87 2.21 -4.87 11.01
CA GLY A 87 1.71 -4.16 9.83
C GLY A 87 2.25 -4.75 8.53
N ILE A 88 3.53 -5.15 8.50
CA ILE A 88 4.15 -5.85 7.37
C ILE A 88 3.46 -7.19 7.12
N MET A 89 3.22 -7.98 8.18
CA MET A 89 2.50 -9.24 8.06
C MET A 89 1.08 -9.04 7.54
N GLU A 90 0.38 -8.00 7.99
CA GLU A 90 -0.97 -7.69 7.52
C GLU A 90 -0.97 -7.27 6.05
N PHE A 91 0.00 -6.45 5.65
CA PHE A 91 0.20 -6.09 4.25
C PHE A 91 0.46 -7.32 3.36
N ARG A 92 1.34 -8.24 3.79
CA ARG A 92 1.65 -9.46 3.04
C ARG A 92 0.43 -10.34 2.79
N LYS A 93 -0.53 -10.40 3.71
CA LYS A 93 -1.80 -11.09 3.48
C LYS A 93 -2.60 -10.46 2.34
N GLN A 94 -2.58 -9.13 2.24
CA GLN A 94 -3.24 -8.38 1.15
C GLN A 94 -2.48 -8.54 -0.17
N LEU A 95 -1.17 -8.77 -0.13
CA LEU A 95 -0.35 -9.04 -1.32
C LEU A 95 -0.58 -10.45 -1.89
N SER A 96 -0.91 -11.44 -1.05
CA SER A 96 -1.01 -12.85 -1.47
C SER A 96 -1.95 -13.11 -2.66
N PRO A 97 -3.14 -12.48 -2.78
CA PRO A 97 -3.98 -12.60 -3.97
C PRO A 97 -3.28 -12.18 -5.28
N LEU A 98 -2.44 -11.13 -5.23
CA LEU A 98 -1.65 -10.68 -6.38
C LEU A 98 -0.59 -11.73 -6.75
N PHE A 99 0.05 -12.35 -5.76
CA PHE A 99 1.00 -13.44 -5.98
C PHE A 99 0.32 -14.67 -6.63
N GLN A 100 -0.89 -15.04 -6.19
CA GLN A 100 -1.61 -16.13 -6.86
C GLN A 100 -2.03 -15.76 -8.28
N THR A 101 -2.45 -14.51 -8.49
CA THR A 101 -2.80 -13.99 -9.82
C THR A 101 -1.61 -13.99 -10.77
N CYS A 102 -0.39 -13.74 -10.28
CA CYS A 102 0.84 -13.82 -11.07
C CYS A 102 1.05 -15.18 -11.75
N LYS A 103 0.50 -16.26 -11.20
CA LYS A 103 0.63 -17.61 -11.77
C LYS A 103 -0.31 -17.85 -12.96
N ASP A 104 -1.31 -17.00 -13.14
CA ASP A 104 -2.25 -16.99 -14.26
C ASP A 104 -1.95 -15.79 -15.17
N ASN A 105 -1.13 -16.03 -16.20
CA ASN A 105 -0.73 -14.99 -17.15
C ASN A 105 -1.93 -14.27 -17.77
N GLN A 106 -3.02 -14.98 -18.09
CA GLN A 106 -4.19 -14.38 -18.74
C GLN A 106 -4.93 -13.43 -17.79
N LYS A 107 -5.13 -13.86 -16.53
CA LYS A 107 -5.76 -13.02 -15.50
C LYS A 107 -4.88 -11.80 -15.18
N LEU A 108 -3.57 -12.01 -15.04
CA LEU A 108 -2.60 -10.96 -14.74
C LEU A 108 -2.56 -9.88 -15.83
N GLU A 109 -2.41 -10.28 -17.09
CA GLU A 109 -2.36 -9.34 -18.21
C GLU A 109 -3.64 -8.50 -18.30
N LYS A 110 -4.81 -9.12 -18.09
CA LYS A 110 -6.08 -8.40 -18.05
C LYS A 110 -6.08 -7.32 -16.96
N ILE A 111 -5.71 -7.70 -15.73
CA ILE A 111 -5.67 -6.77 -14.60
C ILE A 111 -4.69 -5.62 -14.86
N ILE A 112 -3.49 -5.90 -15.38
CA ILE A 112 -2.50 -4.88 -15.72
C ILE A 112 -3.04 -3.93 -16.79
N ASN A 113 -3.68 -4.47 -17.84
CA ASN A 113 -4.23 -3.68 -18.93
C ASN A 113 -5.32 -2.70 -18.49
N GLU A 114 -6.13 -3.08 -17.50
CA GLU A 114 -7.21 -2.28 -16.94
C GLU A 114 -6.73 -1.23 -15.92
N ASN A 115 -5.58 -1.44 -15.26
CA ASN A 115 -5.18 -0.64 -14.10
C ASN A 115 -3.89 0.19 -14.27
N VAL A 116 -3.07 -0.12 -15.26
CA VAL A 116 -1.81 0.59 -15.57
C VAL A 116 -2.01 1.45 -16.81
N GLY A 117 -1.56 2.72 -16.77
CA GLY A 117 -1.83 3.68 -17.84
C GLY A 117 -0.92 3.54 -19.08
N SER A 118 0.40 3.57 -18.88
CA SER A 118 1.40 3.58 -19.96
C SER A 118 1.62 2.18 -20.56
N THR A 119 1.67 2.05 -21.89
CA THR A 119 2.00 0.79 -22.57
C THR A 119 3.40 0.29 -22.23
N GLU A 120 4.38 1.19 -22.15
CA GLU A 120 5.76 0.85 -21.78
C GLU A 120 5.83 0.32 -20.35
N LEU A 121 5.10 0.97 -19.44
CA LEU A 121 5.00 0.53 -18.04
C LEU A 121 4.28 -0.81 -17.93
N LYS A 122 3.21 -1.04 -18.70
CA LYS A 122 2.52 -2.34 -18.75
C LYS A 122 3.47 -3.46 -19.12
N ASN A 123 4.24 -3.30 -20.20
CA ASN A 123 5.20 -4.31 -20.65
C ASN A 123 6.27 -4.58 -19.59
N THR A 124 6.81 -3.51 -18.99
CA THR A 124 7.81 -3.61 -17.91
C THR A 124 7.28 -4.39 -16.71
N ILE A 125 6.03 -4.13 -16.31
CA ILE A 125 5.36 -4.84 -15.21
C ILE A 125 5.09 -6.30 -15.59
N ILE A 126 4.56 -6.58 -16.79
CA ILE A 126 4.29 -7.95 -17.26
C ILE A 126 5.58 -8.77 -17.23
N GLU A 127 6.67 -8.24 -17.80
CA GLU A 127 7.97 -8.92 -17.79
C GLU A 127 8.48 -9.21 -16.37
N PHE A 128 8.27 -8.28 -15.44
CA PHE A 128 8.62 -8.51 -14.04
C PHE A 128 7.85 -9.71 -13.48
N PHE A 129 6.52 -9.75 -13.63
CA PHE A 129 5.73 -10.86 -13.09
C PHE A 129 6.06 -12.19 -13.78
N GLU A 130 6.27 -12.21 -15.10
CA GLU A 130 6.64 -13.44 -15.82
C GLU A 130 7.97 -14.02 -15.33
N LYS A 131 8.97 -13.18 -15.09
CA LYS A 131 10.27 -13.59 -14.53
C LYS A 131 10.14 -14.13 -13.10
N ASN A 132 9.07 -13.77 -12.38
CA ASN A 132 8.88 -14.05 -10.96
C ASN A 132 7.72 -15.00 -10.64
N LYS A 133 7.06 -15.59 -11.65
CA LYS A 133 5.87 -16.45 -11.44
C LYS A 133 6.13 -17.75 -10.68
N ASN A 134 7.37 -18.22 -10.67
CA ASN A 134 7.78 -19.47 -10.03
C ASN A 134 8.47 -19.25 -8.66
N CYS A 135 8.60 -18.00 -8.21
CA CYS A 135 9.14 -17.67 -6.90
C CYS A 135 8.23 -18.19 -5.78
N ASN A 136 8.79 -18.36 -4.58
CA ASN A 136 7.95 -18.39 -3.37
C ASN A 136 7.48 -16.97 -2.98
N GLU A 137 6.57 -16.86 -2.02
CA GLU A 137 5.98 -15.58 -1.61
C GLU A 137 7.01 -14.60 -1.04
N ASP A 138 8.00 -15.07 -0.26
CA ASP A 138 9.04 -14.22 0.33
C ASP A 138 10.00 -13.66 -0.73
N GLU A 139 10.39 -14.50 -1.70
CA GLU A 139 11.20 -14.07 -2.84
C GLU A 139 10.44 -13.09 -3.73
N PHE A 140 9.16 -13.36 -3.97
CA PHE A 140 8.30 -12.48 -4.78
C PHE A 140 8.17 -11.10 -4.13
N ASP A 141 7.86 -11.05 -2.83
CA ASP A 141 7.75 -9.80 -2.07
C ASP A 141 9.07 -9.00 -2.09
N SER A 142 10.20 -9.67 -1.84
CA SER A 142 11.52 -9.02 -1.86
C SER A 142 11.84 -8.40 -3.23
N ARG A 143 11.59 -9.15 -4.32
CA ARG A 143 11.82 -8.64 -5.68
C ARG A 143 10.84 -7.56 -6.09
N LEU A 144 9.58 -7.67 -5.64
CA LEU A 144 8.58 -6.64 -5.88
C LEU A 144 9.01 -5.35 -5.19
N HIS A 145 9.50 -5.41 -3.95
CA HIS A 145 10.02 -4.26 -3.23
C HIS A 145 11.22 -3.60 -3.94
N GLU A 146 12.16 -4.39 -4.47
CA GLU A 146 13.26 -3.84 -5.29
C GLU A 146 12.74 -3.16 -6.56
N PHE A 147 11.76 -3.79 -7.23
CA PHE A 147 11.15 -3.26 -8.44
C PHE A 147 10.35 -1.97 -8.19
N THR A 148 9.67 -1.86 -7.06
CA THR A 148 8.98 -0.62 -6.66
C THR A 148 9.98 0.51 -6.44
N ASN A 149 11.12 0.19 -5.80
CA ASN A 149 12.18 1.17 -5.55
C ASN A 149 12.82 1.66 -6.86
N PHE A 150 13.00 0.76 -7.83
CA PHE A 150 13.49 1.12 -9.16
C PHE A 150 12.53 2.05 -9.91
N LEU A 151 11.22 1.77 -9.88
CA LEU A 151 10.21 2.57 -10.58
C LEU A 151 9.85 3.87 -9.85
N GLY A 152 10.24 4.01 -8.59
CA GLY A 152 10.01 5.20 -7.77
C GLY A 152 8.60 5.29 -7.18
N LYS A 153 8.29 6.42 -6.55
CA LYS A 153 7.11 6.63 -5.69
C LYS A 153 5.77 6.42 -6.40
N GLU A 154 5.69 6.79 -7.68
CA GLU A 154 4.48 6.59 -8.51
C GLU A 154 4.10 5.12 -8.66
N SER A 155 5.05 4.19 -8.41
CA SER A 155 4.78 2.76 -8.51
C SER A 155 3.81 2.23 -7.47
N VAL A 156 3.77 2.87 -6.30
CA VAL A 156 2.86 2.54 -5.20
C VAL A 156 1.40 2.56 -5.67
N ILE A 157 1.04 3.51 -6.55
CA ILE A 157 -0.33 3.67 -7.02
C ILE A 157 -0.79 2.47 -7.85
N TRP A 158 0.03 1.97 -8.77
CA TRP A 158 -0.40 0.83 -9.58
C TRP A 158 -0.32 -0.47 -8.79
N ILE A 159 0.63 -0.65 -7.87
CA ILE A 159 0.68 -1.84 -7.01
C ILE A 159 -0.56 -1.94 -6.13
N PHE A 160 -0.94 -0.83 -5.52
CA PHE A 160 -2.20 -0.70 -4.81
C PHE A 160 -3.39 -1.14 -5.69
N LYS A 161 -3.48 -0.65 -6.92
CA LYS A 161 -4.55 -1.04 -7.86
C LYS A 161 -4.49 -2.52 -8.24
N LEU A 162 -3.31 -3.08 -8.47
CA LEU A 162 -3.14 -4.50 -8.78
C LEU A 162 -3.54 -5.39 -7.60
N ILE A 163 -3.20 -5.01 -6.37
CA ILE A 163 -3.62 -5.70 -5.15
C ILE A 163 -5.14 -5.68 -5.04
N LEU A 164 -5.77 -4.51 -5.22
CA LEU A 164 -7.23 -4.38 -5.20
C LEU A 164 -7.90 -5.24 -6.26
N ALA A 165 -7.41 -5.18 -7.50
CA ALA A 165 -7.98 -5.92 -8.62
C ALA A 165 -7.79 -7.44 -8.48
N SER A 166 -6.71 -7.88 -7.83
CA SER A 166 -6.43 -9.30 -7.59
C SER A 166 -7.24 -9.90 -6.44
N SER A 167 -7.74 -9.04 -5.54
CA SER A 167 -8.54 -9.43 -4.37
C SER A 167 -10.05 -9.50 -4.66
N ARG A 168 -10.45 -9.19 -5.89
CA ARG A 168 -11.83 -9.26 -6.42
C ARG A 168 -12.01 -10.52 -7.27
#